data_AF-A0A8H8J181-F1
#
_entry.id   AF-A0A8H8J181-F1
#
_cell.length_a   1.000
_cell.length_b   1.000
_cell.length_c   1.000
_cell.angle_alpha   90.00
_cell.angle_beta   90.00
_cell.angle_gamma   90.00
#
_symmetry.space_group_name_H-M   'P 1'
#
loop_
_entity.id
_entity.type
_entity.pdbx_description
1 polymer ?
#
loop_
_entity_poly.entity_id
_entity_poly.type
_entity_poly.pdbx_seq_one_letter_code
_entity_poly.pdbx_strand_id
1 'polypeptide(L)'
;MSSNGINREKSTPVSVSDTLSQLQILEEALAGANSVLAHEGEELNERDLAQLLKELEAADDVADGVETKLDELLKNIGGMLEGLEGADPQGNNMSGGENKSSGGS
;
A
#
# COMPACT_ATOMS: atom_id res chain seq x y z
N MET A 1 31.10 -0.76 22.59
CA MET A 1 29.67 -1.08 22.80
C MET A 1 28.96 0.26 22.86
N SER A 2 28.07 0.68 21.97
CA SER A 2 27.22 -0.03 21.02
C SER A 2 26.92 0.87 19.82
N SER A 3 26.80 0.24 18.66
CA SER A 3 26.30 0.82 17.42
C SER A 3 24.80 1.05 17.52
N ASN A 4 24.31 2.27 17.25
CA ASN A 4 22.90 2.49 16.91
C ASN A 4 22.84 3.33 15.61
N GLY A 5 23.13 2.65 14.50
CA GLY A 5 22.80 3.16 13.17
C GLY A 5 21.35 2.82 12.88
N ILE A 6 20.45 3.77 13.12
CA ILE A 6 19.06 3.69 12.67
C ILE A 6 19.08 3.91 11.16
N ASN A 7 19.24 2.83 10.40
CA ASN A 7 18.94 2.80 8.97
C ASN A 7 17.43 2.96 8.83
N ARG A 8 16.98 4.21 8.80
CA ARG A 8 15.63 4.57 8.41
C ARG A 8 15.57 4.36 6.90
N GLU A 9 15.25 3.13 6.49
CA GLU A 9 14.90 2.85 5.11
C GLU A 9 13.85 3.87 4.69
N LYS A 10 14.19 4.61 3.66
CA LYS A 10 13.41 5.74 3.15
C LYS A 10 12.22 5.15 2.41
N SER A 11 11.18 4.73 3.14
CA SER A 11 9.89 4.37 2.55
C SER A 11 9.41 5.59 1.78
N THR A 12 9.55 5.53 0.46
CA THR A 12 8.98 6.52 -0.44
C THR A 12 7.47 6.47 -0.27
N PRO A 13 6.79 7.61 -0.08
CA PRO A 13 5.34 7.62 0.02
C PRO A 13 4.76 7.07 -1.29
N VAL A 14 3.92 6.04 -1.17
CA VAL A 14 3.17 5.48 -2.30
C VAL A 14 2.36 6.60 -2.94
N SER A 15 2.70 6.96 -4.18
CA SER A 15 2.01 8.00 -4.95
C SER A 15 0.73 7.42 -5.53
N VAL A 16 -0.42 7.91 -5.06
CA VAL A 16 -1.74 7.52 -5.59
C VAL A 16 -1.87 7.83 -7.08
N SER A 17 -1.24 8.91 -7.55
CA SER A 17 -1.20 9.27 -8.97
C SER A 17 -0.52 8.18 -9.81
N ASP A 18 0.55 7.58 -9.31
CA ASP A 18 1.29 6.54 -10.02
C ASP A 18 0.46 5.25 -10.10
N THR A 19 -0.26 4.91 -9.03
CA THR A 19 -1.20 3.77 -9.01
C THR A 19 -2.35 4.00 -9.99
N LEU A 20 -2.85 5.23 -10.11
CA LEU A 20 -3.94 5.57 -11.02
C LEU A 20 -3.51 5.46 -12.49
N SER A 21 -2.29 5.89 -12.82
CA SER A 21 -1.71 5.67 -14.14
C SER A 21 -1.49 4.19 -14.46
N GLN A 22 -1.09 3.39 -13.47
CA GLN A 22 -0.94 1.93 -13.61
C GLN A 22 -2.28 1.24 -13.90
N LEU A 23 -3.36 1.63 -13.20
CA LEU A 23 -4.70 1.11 -13.47
C LEU A 23 -5.19 1.45 -14.89
N GLN A 24 -4.84 2.63 -15.40
CA GLN A 24 -5.21 3.06 -16.75
C GLN A 24 -4.51 2.22 -17.83
N ILE A 25 -3.25 1.82 -17.61
CA ILE A 25 -2.53 0.89 -18.48
C ILE A 25 -3.20 -0.50 -18.48
N LEU A 26 -3.64 -0.96 -17.31
CA LEU A 26 -4.34 -2.23 -17.17
C LEU A 26 -5.67 -2.24 -17.94
N GLU A 27 -6.43 -1.15 -17.85
CA GLU A 27 -7.70 -0.95 -18.55
C GLU A 27 -7.51 -0.98 -20.08
N GLU A 28 -6.46 -0.34 -20.57
CA GLU A 28 -6.12 -0.32 -22.00
C GLU A 28 -5.74 -1.70 -22.53
N ALA A 29 -4.94 -2.47 -21.77
CA ALA A 29 -4.59 -3.85 -22.12
C ALA A 29 -5.82 -4.79 -22.14
N LEU A 30 -6.72 -4.66 -21.16
CA LEU A 30 -7.99 -5.39 -21.11
C LEU A 30 -8.93 -5.02 -22.26
N ALA A 31 -8.98 -3.74 -22.63
CA ALA A 31 -9.75 -3.29 -23.79
C ALA A 31 -9.19 -3.85 -25.10
N GLY A 32 -7.86 -3.88 -25.26
CA GLY A 32 -7.17 -4.52 -26.38
C GLY A 32 -7.49 -6.01 -26.47
N ALA A 33 -7.38 -6.74 -25.35
CA ALA A 33 -7.73 -8.16 -25.26
C ALA A 33 -9.18 -8.43 -25.67
N ASN A 34 -10.13 -7.66 -25.15
CA ASN A 34 -11.54 -7.79 -25.52
C ASN A 34 -11.80 -7.47 -27.00
N SER A 35 -11.08 -6.51 -27.58
CA SER A 35 -11.20 -6.19 -29.01
C SER A 35 -10.70 -7.34 -29.89
N VAL A 36 -9.58 -7.96 -29.52
CA VAL A 36 -9.00 -9.11 -30.24
C VAL A 36 -9.90 -10.34 -30.12
N LEU A 37 -10.43 -10.61 -28.92
CA LEU A 37 -11.38 -11.71 -28.68
C LEU A 37 -12.74 -11.46 -29.35
N ALA A 38 -13.19 -10.21 -29.47
CA ALA A 38 -14.42 -9.89 -30.20
C ALA A 38 -14.32 -10.12 -31.72
N HIS A 39 -13.12 -10.37 -32.25
CA HIS A 39 -12.88 -10.80 -33.63
C HIS A 39 -12.65 -12.32 -33.76
N GLU A 40 -13.13 -13.11 -32.77
CA GLU A 40 -13.26 -14.58 -32.84
C GLU A 40 -14.03 -15.02 -34.10
N GLY A 41 -13.32 -15.16 -35.22
CA GLY A 41 -13.90 -15.45 -36.53
C GLY A 41 -13.03 -14.99 -37.70
N GLU A 42 -12.19 -13.97 -37.50
CA GLU A 42 -11.09 -13.64 -38.41
C GLU A 42 -9.82 -14.35 -37.91
N GLU A 43 -9.04 -14.95 -38.81
CA GLU A 43 -7.75 -15.55 -38.45
C GLU A 43 -6.86 -14.45 -37.85
N LEU A 44 -6.77 -14.44 -36.52
CA LEU A 44 -5.81 -13.59 -35.82
C LEU A 44 -4.43 -13.98 -36.32
N ASN A 45 -3.76 -13.00 -36.95
CA ASN A 45 -2.38 -13.17 -37.35
C ASN A 45 -1.54 -13.47 -36.10
N GLU A 46 -0.62 -14.43 -36.20
CA GLU A 46 0.32 -14.78 -35.13
C GLU A 46 1.00 -13.56 -34.50
N ARG A 47 1.22 -12.51 -35.29
CA ARG A 47 1.76 -11.23 -34.83
C ARG A 47 0.84 -10.52 -33.82
N ASP A 48 -0.45 -10.49 -34.08
CA ASP A 48 -1.44 -9.79 -33.24
C ASP A 48 -1.71 -10.58 -31.96
N LEU A 49 -1.72 -11.92 -32.06
CA LEU A 49 -1.75 -12.79 -30.88
C LEU A 49 -0.50 -12.65 -30.01
N ALA A 50 0.69 -12.61 -30.62
CA ALA A 50 1.94 -12.40 -29.88
C ALA A 50 2.01 -11.02 -29.21
N GLN A 51 1.47 -9.99 -29.87
CA GLN A 51 1.38 -8.64 -29.30
C GLN A 51 0.41 -8.62 -28.11
N LEU A 52 -0.76 -9.26 -28.23
CA LEU A 52 -1.73 -9.36 -27.14
C LEU A 52 -1.13 -10.08 -25.92
N LEU A 53 -0.45 -11.21 -26.13
CA LEU A 53 0.17 -11.96 -25.04
C LEU A 53 1.22 -11.11 -24.30
N LYS A 54 1.98 -10.30 -25.04
CA LYS A 54 2.96 -9.38 -24.46
C LYS A 54 2.30 -8.24 -23.68
N GLU A 55 1.18 -7.72 -24.16
CA GLU A 55 0.40 -6.70 -23.45
C GLU A 55 -0.22 -7.26 -22.17
N LEU A 56 -0.68 -8.50 -22.19
CA LEU A 56 -1.18 -9.21 -21.01
C LEU A 56 -0.07 -9.49 -19.98
N GLU A 57 1.12 -9.90 -20.41
CA GLU A 57 2.28 -10.09 -19.52
C GLU A 57 2.68 -8.77 -18.85
N ALA A 58 2.73 -7.67 -19.62
CA ALA A 58 3.01 -6.35 -19.06
C ALA A 58 1.90 -5.86 -18.11
N ALA A 59 0.64 -6.21 -18.38
CA ALA A 59 -0.46 -5.91 -17.48
C ALA A 59 -0.37 -6.71 -16.17
N ASP A 60 0.06 -7.97 -16.22
CA ASP A 60 0.28 -8.82 -15.04
C ASP A 60 1.33 -8.20 -14.10
N ASP A 61 2.48 -7.78 -14.65
CA ASP A 61 3.53 -7.07 -13.89
C ASP A 61 3.00 -5.77 -13.24
N VAL A 62 2.12 -5.05 -13.93
CA VAL A 62 1.49 -3.83 -13.42
C VAL A 62 0.51 -4.16 -12.29
N ALA A 63 -0.26 -5.25 -12.39
CA ALA A 63 -1.18 -5.71 -11.37
C ALA A 63 -0.44 -6.08 -10.07
N ASP A 64 0.65 -6.85 -10.17
CA ASP A 64 1.52 -7.19 -9.04
C ASP A 64 2.09 -5.93 -8.36
N GLY A 65 2.47 -4.94 -9.17
CA GLY A 65 2.93 -3.64 -8.67
C GLY A 65 1.85 -2.86 -7.93
N VAL A 66 0.60 -2.93 -8.38
CA VAL A 66 -0.55 -2.31 -7.70
C VAL A 66 -0.87 -3.05 -6.41
N GLU A 67 -0.85 -4.38 -6.39
CA GLU A 67 -1.09 -5.19 -5.19
C GLU A 67 -0.07 -4.85 -4.09
N THR A 68 1.22 -4.82 -4.44
CA THR A 68 2.29 -4.46 -3.50
C THR A 68 2.05 -3.08 -2.87
N LYS A 69 1.65 -2.10 -3.68
CA LYS A 69 1.34 -0.73 -3.21
C LYS A 69 0.11 -0.69 -2.31
N LEU A 70 -0.91 -1.50 -2.60
CA LEU A 70 -2.10 -1.61 -1.76
C LEU A 70 -1.78 -2.24 -0.41
N ASP A 71 -0.97 -3.29 -0.39
CA ASP A 71 -0.49 -3.91 0.85
C ASP A 71 0.29 -2.93 1.72
N GLU A 72 1.19 -2.14 1.13
CA GLU A 72 1.92 -1.08 1.83
C GLU A 72 0.97 -0.02 2.40
N LEU A 73 -0.04 0.40 1.64
CA LEU A 73 -1.03 1.38 2.08
C LEU A 73 -1.86 0.83 3.25
N LEU A 74 -2.31 -0.42 3.17
CA LEU A 74 -3.07 -1.08 4.23
C LEU A 74 -2.24 -1.24 5.50
N LYS A 75 -0.96 -1.63 5.37
CA LYS A 75 -0.03 -1.72 6.49
C LYS A 75 0.18 -0.36 7.18
N ASN A 76 0.34 0.70 6.39
CA ASN A 76 0.50 2.05 6.92
C ASN A 76 -0.75 2.52 7.66
N ILE A 77 -1.95 2.24 7.12
CA ILE A 77 -3.23 2.54 7.79
C ILE A 77 -3.36 1.75 9.09
N GLY A 78 -3.03 0.45 9.08
CA GLY A 78 -3.04 -0.39 10.29
C GLY A 78 -2.13 0.16 11.38
N GLY A 79 -0.89 0.54 11.04
CA GLY A 79 0.03 1.14 12.00
C GLY A 79 -0.43 2.52 12.52
N MET A 80 -1.12 3.31 11.69
CA MET A 80 -1.70 4.58 12.13
C MET A 80 -2.87 4.36 13.09
N LEU A 81 -3.72 3.37 12.84
CA LEU A 81 -4.83 2.99 13.72
C LEU A 81 -4.31 2.45 15.07
N GLU A 82 -3.33 1.55 15.04
CA GLU A 82 -2.68 1.04 16.26
C GLU A 82 -1.99 2.16 17.05
N GLY A 83 -1.33 3.10 16.36
CA GLY A 83 -0.73 4.27 16.99
C GLY A 83 -1.75 5.23 17.60
N LEU A 84 -2.95 5.32 17.03
CA LEU A 84 -4.05 6.16 17.54
C LEU A 84 -4.79 5.48 18.70
N GLU A 85 -4.98 4.16 18.65
CA GLU A 85 -5.58 3.36 19.73
C GLU A 85 -4.61 3.21 20.92
N GLY A 86 -3.31 3.07 20.66
CA GLY A 86 -2.26 3.11 21.68
C GLY A 86 -2.00 4.50 22.27
N ALA A 87 -2.56 5.56 21.67
CA ALA A 87 -2.50 6.93 22.17
C ALA A 87 -3.68 7.30 23.08
N ASP A 88 -4.40 6.30 23.61
CA ASP A 88 -5.30 6.53 24.74
C ASP A 88 -4.52 7.09 25.94
N PRO A 89 -5.02 8.16 26.60
CA PRO A 89 -4.28 8.93 27.60
C PRO A 89 -4.26 8.23 28.97
N GLN A 90 -3.63 7.06 29.07
CA GLN A 90 -3.23 6.48 30.36
C GLN A 90 -1.81 6.94 30.73
N GLY A 91 -1.64 8.26 30.74
CA GLY A 91 -0.51 8.97 31.34
C GLY A 91 -0.87 9.69 32.63
N ASN A 92 -2.04 9.42 33.23
CA ASN A 92 -2.48 10.07 34.48
C ASN A 92 -1.93 9.38 35.75
N ASN A 93 -0.65 9.03 35.73
CA ASN A 93 0.11 8.62 36.91
C ASN A 93 1.18 9.69 37.22
N MET A 94 0.74 10.88 37.64
CA MET A 94 1.59 11.80 38.41
C MET A 94 0.79 12.42 39.57
N SER A 95 0.95 11.80 40.73
CA SER A 95 1.19 12.43 42.04
C SER A 95 0.25 13.57 42.47
N GLY A 96 -0.75 13.23 43.30
CA GLY A 96 -1.64 14.18 43.95
C GLY A 96 -1.98 13.79 45.39
N GLY A 97 -1.02 13.98 46.30
CA GLY A 97 -1.29 14.32 47.71
C GLY A 97 -1.73 13.21 48.68
N GLU A 98 -0.77 12.44 49.20
CA GLU A 98 -0.91 11.85 50.53
C GLU A 98 -0.90 12.98 51.58
N ASN A 99 -2.09 13.44 51.98
CA ASN A 99 -2.25 14.39 53.07
C ASN A 99 -2.06 13.66 54.41
N LYS A 100 -0.80 13.46 54.83
CA LYS A 100 -0.46 13.14 56.23
C LYS A 100 -0.61 14.42 57.06
N SER A 101 -1.82 14.68 57.54
CA SER A 101 -2.02 15.60 58.65
C SER A 101 -1.65 14.87 59.95
N SER A 102 -0.38 15.01 60.34
CA SER A 102 0.11 14.69 61.68
C SER A 102 0.52 15.98 62.38
N GLY A 103 -0.31 16.41 63.33
CA GLY A 103 0.01 17.44 64.33
C GLY A 103 -1.14 17.43 65.33
N GLY A 104 -0.98 17.09 66.61
CA GLY A 104 0.21 17.15 67.45
C GLY A 104 0.17 18.42 68.29
N SER A 105 -0.73 18.47 69.29
CA SER A 105 -0.56 19.04 70.64
C SER A 105 -1.88 18.93 71.41
#